data_AF-A0A9N9LHD5-F1
#
_entry.id   AF-A0A9N9LHD5-F1
#
_cell.length_a   1.000
_cell.length_b   1.000
_cell.length_c   1.000
_cell.angle_alpha   90.00
_cell.angle_beta   90.00
_cell.angle_gamma   90.00
#
_symmetry.space_group_name_H-M   'P 1'
#
loop_
_entity.id
_entity.type
_entity.pdbx_description
1 polymer ?
#
loop_
_entity_poly.entity_id
_entity_poly.type
_entity_poly.pdbx_seq_one_letter_code
_entity_poly.pdbx_strand_id
1 'polypeptide(L)'
;MKDRARDHTKSLPARQASAKLHCYSGVPIRHIDPTRYHDVYPYAMSVVYDMRNYTDHSLWGPFQPDGEASVDWEKMEAIMIVLAKNLQSFETAAERALRPLSIQPWLGCQRDSFRSLELLDELRPSGLRHEEDPYNISGSWMRAVTFLDYHELSYYNWEIDLEIPDDQPRPPISTVEAIRLIMMELEVTSVKPDPDPNQKMPVVTFKGISRSLHTPHDPNANSNIRGCVRMTKEGEVRWTTCSVYNGEERWKSEGIQVGGVRSARGVIGHWFDKDMDNQQGPAGPSMHWKISNEIDEAKVDEWIESWGSDSDSDFQGPNGDDDEGDEGGDGGDGVEVENPMGIDEGVLQIPGGMGMLFFTTHLQ
;
A
#
# COMPACT_ATOMS: atom_id res chain seq x y z
N MET A 1 3.26 34.40 13.52
CA MET A 1 4.02 33.29 14.15
C MET A 1 4.59 32.51 12.98
N LYS A 2 5.92 32.47 12.82
CA LYS A 2 6.57 32.17 11.53
C LYS A 2 6.24 30.76 11.04
N ASP A 3 5.62 30.69 9.86
CA ASP A 3 5.48 29.49 9.05
C ASP A 3 6.84 28.80 8.91
N ARG A 4 6.92 27.55 9.38
CA ARG A 4 8.01 26.66 8.99
C ARG A 4 7.70 26.14 7.59
N ALA A 5 7.86 27.01 6.61
CA ALA A 5 8.37 26.59 5.30
C ALA A 5 9.61 25.72 5.55
N ARG A 6 9.74 24.63 4.77
CA ARG A 6 10.86 23.67 4.77
C ARG A 6 12.13 24.29 5.36
N ASP A 7 12.74 23.64 6.34
CA ASP A 7 13.99 24.14 6.97
C ASP A 7 15.08 24.30 5.89
N HIS A 8 15.13 25.48 5.26
CA HIS A 8 16.02 25.83 4.16
C HIS A 8 17.49 25.91 4.62
N THR A 9 17.79 25.56 5.86
CA THR A 9 19.16 25.52 6.38
C THR A 9 19.94 24.27 5.96
N LYS A 10 19.27 23.18 5.57
CA LYS A 10 19.92 21.94 5.12
C LYS A 10 19.81 21.77 3.61
N SER A 11 20.94 21.47 2.96
CA SER A 11 20.98 21.12 1.54
C SER A 11 20.12 19.88 1.23
N LEU A 12 19.57 19.76 0.03
CA LEU A 12 18.77 18.59 -0.41
C LEU A 12 19.46 17.24 -0.11
N PRO A 13 20.76 17.03 -0.39
CA PRO A 13 21.43 15.77 -0.06
C PRO A 13 21.42 15.44 1.44
N ALA A 14 21.54 16.46 2.30
CA ALA A 14 21.50 16.26 3.75
C ALA A 14 20.10 15.88 4.25
N ARG A 15 19.03 16.40 3.62
CA ARG A 15 17.65 16.02 3.93
C ARG A 15 17.38 14.57 3.51
N GLN A 16 17.74 14.22 2.28
CA GLN A 16 17.60 12.86 1.75
C GLN A 16 18.40 11.83 2.59
N ALA A 17 19.64 12.18 3.00
CA ALA A 17 20.42 11.32 3.90
C ALA A 17 19.78 11.17 5.29
N SER A 18 19.18 12.24 5.83
CA SER A 18 18.44 12.20 7.10
C SER A 18 17.20 11.31 7.01
N ALA A 19 16.42 11.45 5.93
CA ALA A 19 15.22 10.65 5.70
C ALA A 19 15.57 9.17 5.49
N LYS A 20 16.66 8.87 4.75
CA LYS A 20 17.21 7.51 4.62
C LYS A 20 17.56 6.90 5.97
N LEU A 21 18.17 7.69 6.85
CA LEU A 21 18.48 7.25 8.22
C LEU A 21 17.20 6.91 9.00
N HIS A 22 16.14 7.69 8.84
CA HIS A 22 14.85 7.41 9.48
C HIS A 22 14.22 6.13 8.93
N CYS A 23 14.29 5.87 7.62
CA CYS A 23 13.85 4.59 7.04
C CYS A 23 14.57 3.37 7.67
N TYR A 24 15.83 3.52 8.08
CA TYR A 24 16.56 2.48 8.82
C TYR A 24 16.23 2.46 10.32
N SER A 25 16.07 3.63 10.94
CA SER A 25 15.73 3.74 12.36
C SER A 25 14.27 3.40 12.66
N GLY A 26 13.41 3.25 11.65
CA GLY A 26 11.96 3.10 11.84
C GLY A 26 11.29 4.38 12.31
N VAL A 27 9.96 4.40 12.24
CA VAL A 27 9.17 5.52 12.79
C VAL A 27 9.31 5.47 14.31
N PRO A 28 9.73 6.54 15.00
CA PRO A 28 9.67 6.57 16.45
C PRO A 28 8.21 6.54 16.89
N ILE A 29 7.71 5.37 17.31
CA ILE A 29 6.33 5.17 17.84
C ILE A 29 6.18 5.79 19.26
N ARG A 30 7.15 6.58 19.73
CA ARG A 30 7.03 7.29 21.01
C ARG A 30 6.37 8.62 20.77
N HIS A 31 5.30 8.91 21.53
CA HIS A 31 4.59 10.18 21.60
C HIS A 31 5.53 11.35 21.32
N ILE A 32 5.51 11.81 20.07
CA ILE A 32 6.15 13.04 19.68
C ILE A 32 5.32 14.11 20.38
N ASP A 33 5.98 14.94 21.19
CA ASP A 33 5.35 16.04 21.91
C ASP A 33 4.46 16.86 20.95
N PRO A 34 3.11 16.83 21.11
CA PRO A 34 2.17 17.50 20.20
C PRO A 34 2.40 19.01 20.14
N THR A 35 3.08 19.57 21.14
CA THR A 35 3.37 21.00 21.21
C THR A 35 4.60 21.41 20.39
N ARG A 36 5.41 20.45 19.93
CA ARG A 36 6.66 20.71 19.19
C ARG A 36 6.63 20.28 17.72
N TYR A 37 5.76 19.37 17.35
CA TYR A 37 5.64 18.85 15.99
C TYR A 37 4.16 18.84 15.62
N HIS A 38 3.79 19.61 14.59
CA HIS A 38 2.49 19.46 13.92
C HIS A 38 2.28 17.98 13.55
N ASP A 39 1.03 17.52 13.53
CA ASP A 39 0.69 16.12 13.33
C ASP A 39 1.44 15.54 12.12
N VAL A 40 2.46 14.72 12.41
CA VAL A 40 3.42 14.20 11.42
C VAL A 40 2.74 13.29 10.42
N TYR A 41 1.67 12.61 10.87
CA TYR A 41 0.90 11.67 10.07
C TYR A 41 0.06 12.35 8.97
N PRO A 42 -0.81 13.34 9.25
CA PRO A 42 -1.49 14.13 8.22
C PRO A 42 -0.56 14.78 7.19
N TYR A 43 0.63 15.23 7.60
CA TYR A 43 1.64 15.73 6.67
C TYR A 43 2.24 14.60 5.81
N ALA A 44 2.54 13.44 6.39
CA ALA A 44 3.01 12.30 5.61
C ALA A 44 1.94 11.83 4.60
N MET A 45 0.67 11.80 5.00
CA MET A 45 -0.44 11.53 4.09
C MET A 45 -0.50 12.54 2.95
N SER A 46 -0.29 13.83 3.22
CA SER A 46 -0.33 14.85 2.17
C SER A 46 0.78 14.69 1.14
N VAL A 47 1.93 14.13 1.52
CA VAL A 47 3.00 13.75 0.59
C VAL A 47 2.65 12.50 -0.22
N VAL A 48 2.10 11.48 0.46
CA VAL A 48 1.79 10.17 -0.13
C VAL A 48 0.63 10.24 -1.13
N TYR A 49 -0.42 11.01 -0.83
CA TYR A 49 -1.65 11.08 -1.62
C TYR A 49 -1.73 12.31 -2.55
N ASP A 50 -0.64 13.07 -2.69
CA ASP A 50 -0.53 14.12 -3.70
C ASP A 50 -0.20 13.52 -5.07
N MET A 51 -1.22 13.48 -5.94
CA MET A 51 -1.14 12.83 -7.25
C MET A 51 -0.17 13.52 -8.20
N ARG A 52 0.24 14.77 -7.92
CA ARG A 52 1.30 15.49 -8.67
C ARG A 52 2.66 14.76 -8.61
N ASN A 53 2.87 13.92 -7.58
CA ASN A 53 4.11 13.18 -7.39
C ASN A 53 4.16 11.84 -8.17
N TYR A 54 3.09 11.48 -8.87
CA TYR A 54 2.95 10.23 -9.62
C TYR A 54 3.01 10.55 -11.12
N THR A 55 4.21 10.43 -11.68
CA THR A 55 4.51 10.82 -13.05
C THR A 55 5.37 9.77 -13.71
N ASP A 56 5.49 9.84 -15.03
CA ASP A 56 6.42 8.99 -15.79
C ASP A 56 7.88 9.21 -15.37
N HIS A 57 8.22 10.44 -14.97
CA HIS A 57 9.57 10.75 -14.49
C HIS A 57 9.85 10.17 -13.10
N SER A 58 8.86 10.12 -12.21
CA SER A 58 8.98 9.43 -10.92
C SER A 58 8.69 7.94 -11.02
N LEU A 59 8.45 7.42 -12.22
CA LEU A 59 8.06 6.03 -12.51
C LEU A 59 6.92 5.56 -11.59
N TRP A 60 6.05 6.47 -11.17
CA TRP A 60 4.92 6.22 -10.27
C TRP A 60 5.31 5.61 -8.90
N GLY A 61 6.61 5.64 -8.57
CA GLY A 61 7.17 5.05 -7.37
C GLY A 61 7.66 6.09 -6.36
N PRO A 62 8.39 5.64 -5.34
CA PRO A 62 9.05 6.50 -4.37
C PRO A 62 10.39 7.03 -4.91
N PHE A 63 10.38 7.52 -6.15
CA PHE A 63 11.57 7.97 -6.86
C PHE A 63 11.53 9.48 -7.10
N GLN A 64 12.71 10.07 -7.22
CA GLN A 64 12.88 11.41 -7.74
C GLN A 64 12.34 11.47 -9.18
N PRO A 65 11.80 12.62 -9.63
CA PRO A 65 11.28 12.76 -10.99
C PRO A 65 12.41 12.96 -12.02
N ASP A 66 13.39 12.06 -12.04
CA ASP A 66 14.55 12.10 -12.95
C ASP A 66 14.49 11.02 -14.05
N GLY A 67 13.53 10.10 -13.99
CA GLY A 67 13.39 8.97 -14.93
C GLY A 67 14.41 7.84 -14.69
N GLU A 68 15.25 7.94 -13.67
CA GLU A 68 16.39 7.05 -13.40
C GLU A 68 16.18 6.16 -12.17
N ALA A 69 15.05 6.33 -11.48
CA ALA A 69 14.70 5.62 -10.26
C ALA A 69 15.67 5.88 -9.10
N SER A 70 16.27 7.09 -9.04
CA SER A 70 16.92 7.55 -7.81
C SER A 70 15.88 7.69 -6.71
N VAL A 71 16.21 7.19 -5.52
CA VAL A 71 15.21 7.06 -4.45
C VAL A 71 14.92 8.42 -3.83
N ASP A 72 13.64 8.76 -3.70
CA ASP A 72 13.21 9.88 -2.86
C ASP A 72 12.99 9.39 -1.43
N TRP A 73 14.00 9.60 -0.60
CA TRP A 73 14.00 9.17 0.79
C TRP A 73 13.02 9.97 1.66
N GLU A 74 12.74 11.24 1.34
CA GLU A 74 11.69 12.01 2.04
C GLU A 74 10.30 11.43 1.75
N LYS A 75 10.05 10.98 0.50
CA LYS A 75 8.83 10.25 0.13
C LYS A 75 8.78 8.86 0.78
N MET A 76 9.88 8.10 0.76
CA MET A 76 9.97 6.82 1.48
C MET A 76 9.70 6.94 2.98
N GLU A 77 10.18 8.00 3.63
CA GLU A 77 9.91 8.28 5.04
C GLU A 77 8.42 8.52 5.28
N ALA A 78 7.78 9.35 4.43
CA ALA A 78 6.34 9.60 4.51
C ALA A 78 5.51 8.31 4.35
N ILE A 79 5.84 7.49 3.35
CA ILE A 79 5.22 6.17 3.15
C ILE A 79 5.34 5.30 4.41
N MET A 80 6.54 5.24 4.98
CA MET A 80 6.80 4.44 6.19
C MET A 80 5.97 4.94 7.39
N ILE A 81 5.79 6.26 7.55
CA ILE A 81 4.94 6.85 8.58
C ILE A 81 3.48 6.44 8.39
N VAL A 82 2.95 6.54 7.17
CA VAL A 82 1.56 6.19 6.87
C VAL A 82 1.30 4.71 7.13
N LEU A 83 2.17 3.83 6.63
CA LEU A 83 2.07 2.39 6.85
C LEU A 83 2.18 2.02 8.33
N ALA A 84 3.15 2.61 9.06
CA ALA A 84 3.34 2.32 10.47
C ALA A 84 2.15 2.74 11.34
N LYS A 85 1.44 3.80 10.98
CA LYS A 85 0.21 4.23 11.68
C LYS A 85 -0.94 3.27 11.40
N ASN A 86 -1.18 2.91 10.14
CA ASN A 86 -2.24 1.98 9.74
C ASN A 86 -2.02 0.57 10.31
N LEU A 87 -0.76 0.13 10.39
CA LEU A 87 -0.41 -1.18 10.97
C LEU A 87 -0.51 -1.24 12.50
N GLN A 88 -0.73 -0.11 13.19
CA GLN A 88 -0.98 -0.15 14.64
C GLN A 88 -2.32 -0.79 14.99
N SER A 89 -3.31 -0.68 14.10
CA SER A 89 -4.67 -1.19 14.29
C SER A 89 -4.78 -2.72 14.39
N PHE A 90 -3.69 -3.46 14.14
CA PHE A 90 -3.64 -4.92 14.22
C PHE A 90 -3.02 -5.38 15.57
N GLU A 91 -3.86 -5.62 16.57
CA GLU A 91 -3.45 -5.86 17.96
C GLU A 91 -3.44 -7.33 18.40
N THR A 92 -3.88 -8.28 17.58
CA THR A 92 -3.90 -9.70 17.99
C THR A 92 -2.49 -10.27 18.15
N ALA A 93 -2.35 -11.38 18.86
CA ALA A 93 -1.05 -12.02 19.08
C ALA A 93 -0.46 -12.61 17.78
N ALA A 94 -1.32 -13.18 16.93
CA ALA A 94 -0.94 -13.69 15.61
C ALA A 94 -0.53 -12.54 14.67
N GLU A 95 -1.29 -11.45 14.67
CA GLU A 95 -0.95 -10.22 13.93
C GLU A 95 0.40 -9.64 14.35
N ARG A 96 0.68 -9.59 15.65
CA ARG A 96 1.95 -9.11 16.19
C ARG A 96 3.14 -9.97 15.76
N ALA A 97 2.97 -11.28 15.64
CA ALA A 97 4.04 -12.18 15.19
C ALA A 97 4.41 -11.95 13.72
N LEU A 98 3.44 -11.53 12.90
CA LEU A 98 3.65 -11.21 11.49
C LEU A 98 3.92 -9.74 11.23
N ARG A 99 3.96 -8.86 12.25
CA ARG A 99 4.23 -7.43 12.05
C ARG A 99 5.55 -7.21 11.31
N PRO A 100 5.60 -6.27 10.37
CA PRO A 100 6.82 -6.01 9.64
C PRO A 100 7.90 -5.44 10.56
N LEU A 101 9.13 -5.89 10.34
CA LEU A 101 10.28 -5.36 11.05
C LEU A 101 10.53 -3.89 10.72
N SER A 102 9.99 -3.37 9.60
CA SER A 102 10.11 -1.98 9.15
C SER A 102 9.71 -0.93 10.19
N ILE A 103 8.87 -1.31 11.16
CA ILE A 103 8.35 -0.43 12.21
C ILE A 103 9.29 -0.41 13.44
N GLN A 104 10.14 -1.42 13.61
CA GLN A 104 11.07 -1.49 14.74
C GLN A 104 12.39 -0.79 14.42
N PRO A 105 13.06 -0.10 15.37
CA PRO A 105 14.33 0.53 15.05
C PRO A 105 15.45 -0.45 14.71
N TRP A 106 16.12 -0.23 13.57
CA TRP A 106 17.33 -0.93 13.10
C TRP A 106 17.16 -2.43 12.78
N LEU A 107 16.08 -3.06 13.24
CA LEU A 107 15.89 -4.49 13.10
C LEU A 107 15.69 -4.89 11.63
N GLY A 108 16.50 -5.83 11.15
CA GLY A 108 16.47 -6.24 9.75
C GLY A 108 17.14 -5.26 8.78
N CYS A 109 17.61 -4.08 9.21
CA CYS A 109 18.18 -3.03 8.34
C CYS A 109 19.60 -3.30 7.81
N GLN A 110 20.00 -4.56 7.72
CA GLN A 110 21.29 -4.96 7.16
C GLN A 110 21.08 -5.98 6.04
N ARG A 111 22.02 -5.99 5.11
CA ARG A 111 22.17 -7.04 4.10
C ARG A 111 22.20 -8.39 4.81
N ASP A 112 21.60 -9.41 4.19
CA ASP A 112 21.63 -10.79 4.74
C ASP A 112 20.98 -10.96 6.12
N SER A 113 20.11 -10.04 6.54
CA SER A 113 19.44 -10.13 7.85
C SER A 113 18.23 -11.06 7.85
N PHE A 114 17.67 -11.40 6.69
CA PHE A 114 16.51 -12.27 6.63
C PHE A 114 16.80 -13.65 7.23
N ARG A 115 15.85 -14.14 8.03
CA ARG A 115 15.85 -15.49 8.59
C ARG A 115 14.47 -16.08 8.29
N SER A 116 14.47 -17.24 7.65
CA SER A 116 13.22 -17.94 7.32
C SER A 116 12.56 -18.42 8.60
N LEU A 117 11.26 -18.17 8.73
CA LEU A 117 10.44 -18.95 9.65
C LEU A 117 10.20 -20.33 9.02
N GLU A 118 10.32 -21.39 9.81
CA GLU A 118 9.91 -22.73 9.42
C GLU A 118 8.39 -22.75 9.54
N LEU A 119 7.69 -22.78 8.40
CA LEU A 119 6.23 -22.80 8.40
C LEU A 119 5.75 -24.24 8.53
N LEU A 120 6.51 -25.24 8.07
CA LEU A 120 6.20 -26.66 8.11
C LEU A 120 6.73 -27.37 9.39
N ASP A 121 5.88 -28.15 10.07
CA ASP A 121 6.27 -28.96 11.24
C ASP A 121 7.10 -30.20 10.87
N GLU A 122 7.04 -30.61 9.60
CA GLU A 122 7.85 -31.70 9.06
C GLU A 122 9.03 -31.12 8.29
N LEU A 123 10.22 -31.64 8.58
CA LEU A 123 11.53 -31.37 7.98
C LEU A 123 11.55 -31.44 6.44
N ARG A 124 10.81 -30.58 5.74
CA ARG A 124 11.13 -30.24 4.36
C ARG A 124 12.40 -29.40 4.43
N PRO A 125 13.44 -29.72 3.66
CA PRO A 125 14.56 -28.81 3.53
C PRO A 125 13.97 -27.46 3.13
N SER A 126 14.20 -26.43 3.95
CA SER A 126 13.84 -25.04 3.70
C SER A 126 13.91 -24.80 2.20
N GLY A 127 12.77 -24.47 1.55
CA GLY A 127 12.65 -24.44 0.09
C GLY A 127 13.94 -23.93 -0.52
N LEU A 128 14.64 -24.81 -1.26
CA LEU A 128 16.01 -24.55 -1.67
C LEU A 128 16.03 -23.19 -2.35
N ARG A 129 16.79 -22.26 -1.78
CA ARG A 129 17.07 -20.97 -2.40
C ARG A 129 17.40 -21.26 -3.85
N HIS A 130 16.69 -20.63 -4.79
CA HIS A 130 17.06 -20.72 -6.20
C HIS A 130 18.54 -20.33 -6.26
N GLU A 131 19.45 -21.27 -6.57
CA GLU A 131 20.89 -21.11 -6.30
C GLU A 131 21.46 -19.85 -6.98
N GLU A 132 20.80 -19.46 -8.08
CA GLU A 132 21.12 -18.31 -8.91
C GLU A 132 20.43 -17.00 -8.49
N ASP A 133 19.49 -17.01 -7.53
CA ASP A 133 18.79 -15.81 -7.07
C ASP A 133 19.59 -15.09 -5.96
N PRO A 134 20.17 -13.92 -6.25
CA PRO A 134 20.88 -13.15 -5.26
C PRO A 134 19.95 -12.37 -4.32
N TYR A 135 18.68 -12.14 -4.67
CA TYR A 135 17.76 -11.29 -3.90
C TYR A 135 16.93 -12.08 -2.87
N ASN A 136 16.86 -13.40 -2.99
CA ASN A 136 16.07 -14.30 -2.14
C ASN A 136 14.56 -14.00 -2.22
N ILE A 137 14.02 -14.03 -3.43
CA ILE A 137 12.63 -13.72 -3.77
C ILE A 137 11.71 -14.89 -3.41
N SER A 138 12.03 -16.11 -3.82
CA SER A 138 11.09 -17.25 -3.72
C SER A 138 10.69 -17.55 -2.27
N GLY A 139 9.39 -17.68 -1.99
CA GLY A 139 8.85 -17.98 -0.66
C GLY A 139 7.54 -17.25 -0.36
N SER A 140 7.07 -17.36 0.88
CA SER A 140 5.88 -16.66 1.38
C SER A 140 6.21 -15.27 1.93
N TRP A 141 5.37 -14.30 1.58
CA TRP A 141 5.47 -12.89 1.94
C TRP A 141 4.13 -12.39 2.47
N MET A 142 4.19 -11.43 3.40
CA MET A 142 3.04 -10.60 3.74
C MET A 142 3.13 -9.29 2.98
N ARG A 143 1.98 -8.75 2.57
CA ARG A 143 1.84 -7.45 1.95
C ARG A 143 0.75 -6.65 2.66
N ALA A 144 1.01 -5.38 2.87
CA ALA A 144 0.03 -4.39 3.28
C ALA A 144 -0.10 -3.33 2.20
N VAL A 145 -1.33 -2.95 1.88
CA VAL A 145 -1.65 -1.77 1.06
C VAL A 145 -2.59 -0.90 1.86
N THR A 146 -2.37 0.42 1.84
CA THR A 146 -3.34 1.37 2.39
C THR A 146 -3.84 2.30 1.30
N PHE A 147 -5.06 2.78 1.46
CA PHE A 147 -5.70 3.59 0.43
C PHE A 147 -6.78 4.49 1.03
N LEU A 148 -7.01 5.59 0.34
CA LEU A 148 -8.17 6.44 0.57
C LEU A 148 -9.33 5.92 -0.26
N ASP A 149 -10.54 6.21 0.19
CA ASP A 149 -11.69 6.15 -0.69
C ASP A 149 -11.45 7.03 -1.92
N TYR A 150 -11.91 6.57 -3.09
CA TYR A 150 -11.65 7.27 -4.35
C TYR A 150 -12.24 8.68 -4.37
N HIS A 151 -13.42 8.87 -3.76
CA HIS A 151 -14.04 10.19 -3.68
C HIS A 151 -13.20 11.15 -2.83
N GLU A 152 -12.69 10.69 -1.68
CA GLU A 152 -11.80 11.49 -0.81
C GLU A 152 -10.48 11.83 -1.52
N LEU A 153 -9.87 10.88 -2.23
CA LEU A 153 -8.66 11.10 -3.01
C LEU A 153 -8.88 12.09 -4.15
N SER A 154 -10.01 11.96 -4.85
CA SER A 154 -10.41 12.84 -5.95
C SER A 154 -10.62 14.26 -5.47
N TYR A 155 -11.42 14.41 -4.41
CA TYR A 155 -11.72 15.70 -3.81
C TYR A 155 -10.43 16.43 -3.42
N TYR A 156 -9.52 15.73 -2.73
CA TYR A 156 -8.26 16.27 -2.26
C TYR A 156 -7.32 16.74 -3.39
N ASN A 157 -7.34 16.07 -4.54
CA ASN A 157 -6.41 16.36 -5.64
C ASN A 157 -6.95 17.34 -6.70
N TRP A 158 -8.25 17.27 -7.02
CA TRP A 158 -8.81 17.96 -8.18
C TRP A 158 -10.02 18.85 -7.91
N GLU A 159 -10.81 18.60 -6.86
CA GLU A 159 -12.03 19.39 -6.62
C GLU A 159 -11.80 20.57 -5.67
N ILE A 160 -10.77 20.50 -4.82
CA ILE A 160 -10.35 21.62 -4.00
C ILE A 160 -9.65 22.66 -4.89
N ASP A 161 -10.30 23.81 -5.10
CA ASP A 161 -9.77 24.97 -5.82
C ASP A 161 -8.70 25.71 -4.98
N LEU A 162 -7.59 25.03 -4.74
CA LEU A 162 -6.38 25.59 -4.15
C LEU A 162 -5.27 25.52 -5.21
N GLU A 163 -4.96 26.65 -5.85
CA GLU A 163 -3.77 26.80 -6.67
C GLU A 163 -2.52 26.68 -5.79
N ILE A 164 -2.06 25.46 -5.55
CA ILE A 164 -0.85 25.15 -4.80
C ILE A 164 0.27 24.94 -5.82
N PRO A 165 1.35 25.73 -5.80
CA PRO A 165 2.51 25.50 -6.64
C PRO A 165 3.08 24.08 -6.51
N ASP A 166 3.60 23.51 -7.59
CA ASP A 166 4.18 22.15 -7.59
C ASP A 166 5.37 22.00 -6.64
N ASP A 167 6.07 23.11 -6.38
CA ASP A 167 7.18 23.14 -5.44
C ASP A 167 6.71 23.22 -3.98
N GLN A 168 5.41 23.30 -3.70
CA GLN A 168 4.85 23.37 -2.34
C GLN A 168 4.05 22.13 -1.98
N PRO A 169 4.21 21.60 -0.74
CA PRO A 169 3.40 20.48 -0.29
C PRO A 169 1.94 20.91 -0.17
N ARG A 170 1.02 20.01 -0.52
CA ARG A 170 -0.40 20.21 -0.23
C ARG A 170 -0.65 20.27 1.29
N PRO A 171 -1.73 20.95 1.72
CA PRO A 171 -2.15 20.96 3.12
C PRO A 171 -2.26 19.55 3.70
N PRO A 172 -1.98 19.36 5.01
CA PRO A 172 -2.19 18.08 5.67
C PRO A 172 -3.61 17.56 5.44
N ILE A 173 -3.73 16.28 5.12
CA ILE A 173 -5.02 15.60 4.96
C ILE A 173 -5.32 14.80 6.23
N SER A 174 -6.55 14.90 6.72
CA SER A 174 -7.01 14.19 7.93
C SER A 174 -8.29 13.45 7.61
N THR A 175 -8.15 12.29 6.98
CA THR A 175 -9.23 11.36 6.66
C THR A 175 -8.84 9.94 7.09
N VAL A 176 -9.73 8.98 6.96
CA VAL A 176 -9.47 7.59 7.38
C VAL A 176 -8.98 6.78 6.19
N GLU A 177 -7.78 6.21 6.29
CA GLU A 177 -7.32 5.20 5.32
C GLU A 177 -7.89 3.83 5.64
N ALA A 178 -8.20 3.07 4.59
CA ALA A 178 -8.40 1.64 4.67
C ALA A 178 -7.05 0.93 4.51
N ILE A 179 -6.92 -0.25 5.13
CA ILE A 179 -5.79 -1.16 4.96
C ILE A 179 -6.27 -2.54 4.53
N ARG A 180 -5.45 -3.22 3.71
CA ARG A 180 -5.63 -4.63 3.34
C ARG A 180 -4.34 -5.39 3.55
N LEU A 181 -4.44 -6.51 4.25
CA LEU A 181 -3.38 -7.50 4.36
C LEU A 181 -3.57 -8.62 3.34
N ILE A 182 -2.46 -9.01 2.73
CA ILE A 182 -2.42 -9.90 1.58
C ILE A 182 -1.24 -10.84 1.77
N MET A 183 -1.49 -12.15 1.70
CA MET A 183 -0.44 -13.16 1.61
C MET A 183 -0.03 -13.31 0.15
N MET A 184 1.29 -13.34 -0.10
CA MET A 184 1.84 -13.59 -1.42
C MET A 184 2.77 -14.78 -1.39
N GLU A 185 2.75 -15.56 -2.46
CA GLU A 185 3.73 -16.62 -2.70
C GLU A 185 4.44 -16.33 -4.01
N LEU A 186 5.75 -16.17 -3.93
CA LEU A 186 6.56 -15.75 -5.06
C LEU A 186 7.51 -16.88 -5.46
N GLU A 187 7.75 -17.02 -6.75
CA GLU A 187 8.67 -17.99 -7.34
C GLU A 187 9.49 -17.31 -8.44
N VAL A 188 10.82 -17.38 -8.32
CA VAL A 188 11.74 -16.93 -9.36
C VAL A 188 11.53 -17.74 -10.65
N THR A 189 11.45 -17.04 -11.77
CA THR A 189 11.25 -17.66 -13.10
C THR A 189 12.45 -17.46 -14.02
N SER A 190 13.24 -16.41 -13.80
CA SER A 190 14.40 -16.13 -14.65
C SER A 190 15.40 -15.23 -13.95
N VAL A 191 16.69 -15.52 -14.13
CA VAL A 191 17.81 -14.67 -13.73
C VAL A 191 18.56 -14.28 -15.00
N LYS A 192 18.66 -12.97 -15.28
CA LYS A 192 19.34 -12.45 -16.47
C LYS A 192 20.33 -11.36 -16.08
N PRO A 193 21.48 -11.23 -16.78
CA PRO A 193 22.36 -10.08 -16.60
C PRO A 193 21.60 -8.77 -16.76
N ASP A 194 21.97 -7.75 -15.99
CA ASP A 194 21.39 -6.43 -16.16
C ASP A 194 21.78 -5.84 -17.52
N PRO A 195 20.86 -5.16 -18.22
CA PRO A 195 21.18 -4.48 -19.48
C PRO A 195 22.30 -3.42 -19.36
N ASP A 196 22.49 -2.83 -18.18
CA ASP A 196 23.63 -1.95 -17.92
C ASP A 196 24.90 -2.77 -17.66
N PRO A 197 25.93 -2.68 -18.52
CA PRO A 197 27.16 -3.45 -18.35
C PRO A 197 27.94 -3.10 -17.07
N ASN A 198 27.65 -1.97 -16.42
CA ASN A 198 28.27 -1.58 -15.16
C ASN A 198 27.57 -2.17 -13.93
N GLN A 199 26.34 -2.68 -14.11
CA GLN A 199 25.56 -3.27 -13.03
C GLN A 199 25.92 -4.75 -12.86
N LYS A 200 26.50 -5.08 -11.71
CA LYS A 200 27.00 -6.44 -11.42
C LYS A 200 25.89 -7.40 -10.98
N MET A 201 24.79 -6.87 -10.44
CA MET A 201 23.67 -7.67 -9.96
C MET A 201 22.69 -7.93 -11.11
N PRO A 202 22.12 -9.14 -11.23
CA PRO A 202 21.20 -9.47 -12.30
C PRO A 202 19.83 -8.80 -12.13
N VAL A 203 19.04 -8.84 -13.19
CA VAL A 203 17.59 -8.67 -13.13
C VAL A 203 16.98 -10.05 -12.89
N VAL A 204 16.16 -10.18 -11.84
CA VAL A 204 15.46 -11.43 -11.53
C VAL A 204 13.96 -11.23 -11.73
N THR A 205 13.35 -12.05 -12.56
CA THR A 205 11.91 -12.07 -12.79
C THR A 205 11.26 -13.15 -11.92
N PHE A 206 10.06 -12.88 -11.43
CA PHE A 206 9.28 -13.82 -10.64
C PHE A 206 7.80 -13.81 -11.04
N LYS A 207 7.12 -14.90 -10.70
CA LYS A 207 5.66 -15.04 -10.75
C LYS A 207 5.16 -15.49 -9.38
N GLY A 208 3.85 -15.50 -9.18
CA GLY A 208 3.28 -15.94 -7.92
C GLY A 208 1.78 -15.79 -7.86
N ILE A 209 1.25 -15.95 -6.65
CA ILE A 209 -0.14 -15.68 -6.30
C ILE A 209 -0.22 -14.72 -5.12
N SER A 210 -1.37 -14.06 -5.00
CA SER A 210 -1.68 -13.06 -3.98
C SER A 210 -3.10 -13.34 -3.48
N ARG A 211 -3.27 -13.61 -2.18
CA ARG A 211 -4.55 -13.91 -1.54
C ARG A 211 -4.86 -12.90 -0.43
N SER A 212 -6.06 -12.34 -0.42
CA SER A 212 -6.50 -11.38 0.61
C SER A 212 -6.83 -12.10 1.91
N LEU A 213 -6.39 -11.56 3.06
CA LEU A 213 -6.75 -12.10 4.38
C LEU A 213 -8.15 -11.70 4.83
N HIS A 214 -8.66 -10.54 4.38
CA HIS A 214 -9.95 -10.02 4.82
C HIS A 214 -11.13 -10.52 4.00
N THR A 215 -10.89 -11.05 2.81
CA THR A 215 -11.95 -11.49 1.89
C THR A 215 -11.47 -12.65 1.03
N PRO A 216 -11.06 -13.77 1.64
CA PRO A 216 -10.36 -14.83 0.91
C PRO A 216 -11.21 -15.56 -0.12
N HIS A 217 -12.53 -15.57 0.09
CA HIS A 217 -13.50 -16.20 -0.81
C HIS A 217 -13.97 -15.28 -1.94
N ASP A 218 -13.56 -14.00 -1.98
CA ASP A 218 -13.89 -13.11 -3.09
C ASP A 218 -12.92 -13.35 -4.27
N PRO A 219 -13.41 -13.81 -5.44
CA PRO A 219 -12.58 -14.00 -6.62
C PRO A 219 -11.87 -12.71 -7.10
N ASN A 220 -12.41 -11.53 -6.77
CA ASN A 220 -11.79 -10.24 -7.05
C ASN A 220 -10.70 -9.85 -6.04
N ALA A 221 -10.54 -10.60 -4.96
CA ALA A 221 -9.53 -10.35 -3.93
C ALA A 221 -8.25 -11.19 -4.14
N ASN A 222 -8.32 -12.24 -4.95
CA ASN A 222 -7.19 -13.12 -5.29
C ASN A 222 -6.64 -12.77 -6.68
N SER A 223 -5.31 -12.72 -6.83
CA SER A 223 -4.66 -12.43 -8.12
C SER A 223 -3.41 -13.25 -8.34
N ASN A 224 -3.07 -13.43 -9.61
CA ASN A 224 -1.71 -13.79 -10.00
C ASN A 224 -0.83 -12.56 -9.85
N ILE A 225 0.44 -12.76 -9.48
CA ILE A 225 1.42 -11.68 -9.42
C ILE A 225 2.60 -12.00 -10.33
N ARG A 226 3.12 -10.99 -10.99
CA ARG A 226 4.38 -11.05 -11.72
C ARG A 226 5.21 -9.82 -11.42
N GLY A 227 6.52 -9.93 -11.53
CA GLY A 227 7.37 -8.79 -11.25
C GLY A 227 8.82 -9.03 -11.55
N CYS A 228 9.63 -8.03 -11.24
CA CYS A 228 11.07 -8.13 -11.33
C CYS A 228 11.76 -7.38 -10.19
N VAL A 229 12.97 -7.83 -9.90
CA VAL A 229 13.87 -7.23 -8.91
C VAL A 229 15.19 -6.93 -9.59
N ARG A 230 15.69 -5.72 -9.38
CA ARG A 230 16.99 -5.27 -9.88
C ARG A 230 17.57 -4.18 -8.99
N MET A 231 18.81 -3.80 -9.22
CA MET A 231 19.41 -2.67 -8.52
C MET A 231 19.09 -1.35 -9.20
N THR A 232 18.91 -0.28 -8.43
CA THR A 232 19.02 1.10 -8.91
C THR A 232 20.48 1.43 -9.26
N LYS A 233 20.71 2.54 -9.96
CA LYS A 233 22.07 3.06 -10.22
C LYS A 233 22.80 3.43 -8.92
N GLU A 234 22.06 3.83 -7.89
CA GLU A 234 22.58 4.24 -6.58
C GLU A 234 22.83 3.07 -5.62
N GLY A 235 22.39 1.86 -5.97
CA GLY A 235 22.69 0.64 -5.23
C GLY A 235 21.61 0.17 -4.25
N GLU A 236 20.38 0.64 -4.41
CA GLU A 236 19.18 0.13 -3.74
C GLU A 236 18.54 -1.01 -4.53
N VAL A 237 17.85 -1.92 -3.83
CA VAL A 237 17.14 -3.03 -4.48
C VAL A 237 15.72 -2.56 -4.81
N ARG A 238 15.44 -2.41 -6.10
CA ARG A 238 14.13 -2.00 -6.64
C ARG A 238 13.29 -3.20 -6.98
N TRP A 239 12.01 -3.11 -6.60
CA TRP A 239 10.98 -4.09 -6.88
C TRP A 239 9.88 -3.45 -7.71
N THR A 240 9.55 -4.10 -8.83
CA THR A 240 8.37 -3.79 -9.63
C THR A 240 7.45 -5.00 -9.59
N THR A 241 6.19 -4.79 -9.21
CA THR A 241 5.18 -5.86 -9.17
C THR A 241 3.93 -5.47 -9.95
N CYS A 242 3.23 -6.46 -10.49
CA CYS A 242 1.97 -6.28 -11.18
C CYS A 242 1.02 -7.41 -10.82
N SER A 243 -0.19 -7.04 -10.38
CA SER A 243 -1.29 -7.94 -10.08
C SER A 243 -2.14 -8.16 -11.32
N VAL A 244 -2.38 -9.43 -11.63
CA VAL A 244 -3.09 -9.90 -12.82
C VAL A 244 -4.36 -10.65 -12.37
N TYR A 245 -5.52 -10.14 -12.76
CA TYR A 245 -6.84 -10.69 -12.46
C TYR A 245 -7.47 -11.18 -13.76
N ASN A 246 -7.87 -12.45 -13.83
CA ASN A 246 -8.48 -13.04 -15.02
C ASN A 246 -7.69 -12.79 -16.32
N GLY A 247 -6.34 -12.71 -16.22
CA GLY A 247 -5.46 -12.44 -17.36
C GLY A 247 -5.20 -10.96 -17.65
N GLU A 248 -5.90 -10.04 -16.97
CA GLU A 248 -5.73 -8.60 -17.13
C GLU A 248 -4.93 -8.00 -15.98
N GLU A 249 -3.95 -7.16 -16.30
CA GLU A 249 -3.29 -6.33 -15.28
C GLU A 249 -4.30 -5.38 -14.65
N ARG A 250 -4.29 -5.21 -13.33
CA ARG A 250 -5.13 -4.21 -12.64
C ARG A 250 -4.31 -3.23 -11.81
N TRP A 251 -3.37 -3.77 -11.04
CA TRP A 251 -2.55 -2.98 -10.13
C TRP A 251 -1.08 -3.15 -10.44
N LYS A 252 -0.31 -2.09 -10.27
CA LYS A 252 1.14 -2.09 -10.30
C LYS A 252 1.70 -1.57 -8.98
N SER A 253 2.94 -1.90 -8.69
CA SER A 253 3.64 -1.36 -7.53
C SER A 253 5.12 -1.19 -7.78
N GLU A 254 5.68 -0.16 -7.18
CA GLU A 254 7.08 0.22 -7.26
C GLU A 254 7.59 0.46 -5.85
N GLY A 255 8.71 -0.17 -5.48
CA GLY A 255 9.23 -0.05 -4.13
C GLY A 255 10.71 -0.40 -4.00
N ILE A 256 11.25 -0.06 -2.83
CA ILE A 256 12.64 -0.26 -2.46
C ILE A 256 12.73 -1.20 -1.26
N GLN A 257 13.59 -2.23 -1.37
CA GLN A 257 13.96 -3.06 -0.22
C GLN A 257 14.91 -2.27 0.68
N VAL A 258 14.39 -1.86 1.83
CA VAL A 258 15.18 -1.13 2.81
C VAL A 258 16.18 -2.11 3.45
N GLY A 259 17.41 -1.68 3.71
CA GLY A 259 18.47 -2.53 4.28
C GLY A 259 19.27 -3.34 3.25
N GLY A 260 18.90 -3.26 1.97
CA GLY A 260 19.63 -3.85 0.86
C GLY A 260 19.32 -5.33 0.62
N VAL A 261 20.19 -5.99 -0.14
CA VAL A 261 19.99 -7.37 -0.62
C VAL A 261 19.73 -8.33 0.54
N ARG A 262 18.63 -9.10 0.44
CA ARG A 262 18.21 -10.11 1.44
C ARG A 262 17.99 -9.54 2.85
N SER A 263 17.65 -8.26 2.93
CA SER A 263 17.22 -7.64 4.18
C SER A 263 15.83 -8.13 4.58
N ALA A 264 15.65 -8.39 5.88
CA ALA A 264 14.39 -8.71 6.53
C ALA A 264 13.45 -7.50 6.69
N ARG A 265 13.90 -6.29 6.34
CA ARG A 265 13.14 -5.05 6.56
C ARG A 265 11.87 -4.96 5.71
N GLY A 266 11.88 -5.66 4.58
CA GLY A 266 10.82 -5.60 3.59
C GLY A 266 11.05 -4.51 2.54
N VAL A 267 10.12 -4.47 1.61
CA VAL A 267 10.02 -3.54 0.49
C VAL A 267 8.96 -2.52 0.81
N ILE A 268 9.26 -1.24 0.63
CA ILE A 268 8.36 -0.13 0.90
C ILE A 268 8.24 0.70 -0.37
N GLY A 269 7.03 1.15 -0.71
CA GLY A 269 6.80 1.97 -1.89
C GLY A 269 5.33 2.27 -2.12
N HIS A 270 4.92 2.28 -3.39
CA HIS A 270 3.55 2.62 -3.80
C HIS A 270 2.88 1.50 -4.58
N TRP A 271 1.56 1.44 -4.48
CA TRP A 271 0.70 0.75 -5.43
C TRP A 271 -0.09 1.80 -6.22
N PHE A 272 -0.47 1.47 -7.46
CA PHE A 272 -1.22 2.36 -8.34
C PHE A 272 -1.95 1.56 -9.44
N ASP A 273 -2.94 2.18 -10.07
CA ASP A 273 -3.67 1.64 -11.22
C ASP A 273 -2.75 1.35 -12.44
N LYS A 274 -2.99 0.23 -13.14
CA LYS A 274 -2.12 -0.24 -14.23
C LYS A 274 -2.11 0.65 -15.47
N ASP A 275 -3.23 1.31 -15.77
CA ASP A 275 -3.42 2.17 -16.95
C ASP A 275 -3.06 3.63 -16.65
N MET A 276 -2.76 3.93 -15.38
CA MET A 276 -2.30 5.25 -14.97
C MET A 276 -3.30 6.34 -15.36
N ASP A 277 -4.60 6.00 -15.39
CA ASP A 277 -5.73 6.69 -16.03
C ASP A 277 -5.61 8.23 -16.05
N ASN A 278 -4.85 8.77 -17.01
CA ASN A 278 -4.47 10.19 -17.09
C ASN A 278 -4.08 10.85 -15.75
N GLN A 279 -3.33 10.15 -14.89
CA GLN A 279 -2.93 10.57 -13.53
C GLN A 279 -4.08 10.69 -12.52
N GLN A 280 -5.26 10.16 -12.84
CA GLN A 280 -6.42 10.13 -11.95
C GLN A 280 -6.67 8.74 -11.33
N GLY A 281 -6.01 7.71 -11.86
CA GLY A 281 -6.05 6.37 -11.25
C GLY A 281 -5.60 6.41 -9.78
N PRO A 282 -6.23 5.61 -8.90
CA PRO A 282 -5.91 5.62 -7.48
C PRO A 282 -4.48 5.14 -7.23
N ALA A 283 -3.86 5.72 -6.21
CA ALA A 283 -2.54 5.32 -5.74
C ALA A 283 -2.46 5.42 -4.21
N GLY A 284 -1.55 4.66 -3.63
CA GLY A 284 -1.35 4.67 -2.19
C GLY A 284 -0.07 3.96 -1.78
N PRO A 285 0.26 3.97 -0.50
CA PRO A 285 1.47 3.33 0.00
C PRO A 285 1.27 1.81 0.07
N SER A 286 2.36 1.09 -0.16
CA SER A 286 2.40 -0.36 -0.01
C SER A 286 3.69 -0.79 0.65
N MET A 287 3.63 -1.94 1.30
CA MET A 287 4.82 -2.65 1.72
C MET A 287 4.61 -4.15 1.67
N HIS A 288 5.70 -4.89 1.52
CA HIS A 288 5.69 -6.33 1.69
C HIS A 288 6.99 -6.83 2.30
N TRP A 289 6.90 -7.87 3.12
CA TRP A 289 8.05 -8.43 3.82
C TRP A 289 7.99 -9.94 3.78
N LYS A 290 9.16 -10.55 3.64
CA LYS A 290 9.27 -12.00 3.56
C LYS A 290 9.05 -12.61 4.92
N ILE A 291 8.30 -13.71 4.96
CA ILE A 291 8.02 -14.50 6.16
C ILE A 291 8.86 -15.77 6.14
N SER A 292 8.85 -16.48 5.02
CA SER A 292 9.52 -17.76 4.87
C SER A 292 10.10 -17.94 3.47
N ASN A 293 11.12 -18.79 3.35
CA ASN A 293 11.58 -19.33 2.07
C ASN A 293 10.70 -20.49 1.58
N GLU A 294 9.81 -21.01 2.41
CA GLU A 294 8.83 -22.03 2.03
C GLU A 294 7.70 -21.40 1.20
N ILE A 295 7.11 -22.22 0.33
CA ILE A 295 5.90 -21.93 -0.45
C ILE A 295 4.95 -23.06 -0.08
N ASP A 296 3.82 -22.75 0.55
CA ASP A 296 2.83 -23.75 0.96
C ASP A 296 1.44 -23.14 0.95
N GLU A 297 0.78 -23.29 -0.20
CA GLU A 297 -0.58 -22.83 -0.42
C GLU A 297 -1.57 -23.33 0.65
N ALA A 298 -1.37 -24.54 1.20
CA ALA A 298 -2.30 -25.13 2.17
C ALA A 298 -2.16 -24.50 3.57
N LYS A 299 -0.94 -24.18 4.02
CA LYS A 299 -0.74 -23.43 5.27
C LYS A 299 -1.15 -21.97 5.13
N VAL A 300 -1.03 -21.39 3.94
CA VAL A 300 -1.60 -20.08 3.65
C VAL A 300 -3.12 -20.12 3.77
N ASP A 301 -3.78 -21.17 3.28
CA ASP A 301 -5.23 -21.35 3.44
C ASP A 301 -5.62 -21.56 4.91
N GLU A 302 -4.88 -22.36 5.68
CA GLU A 302 -5.08 -22.52 7.13
C GLU A 302 -4.94 -21.17 7.87
N TRP A 303 -3.92 -20.38 7.52
CA TRP A 303 -3.75 -19.03 8.08
C TRP A 303 -4.92 -18.14 7.69
N ILE A 304 -5.30 -18.10 6.42
CA ILE A 304 -6.44 -17.34 5.94
C ILE A 304 -7.73 -17.70 6.71
N GLU A 305 -8.00 -18.99 6.90
CA GLU A 305 -9.16 -19.49 7.64
C GLU A 305 -9.11 -19.07 9.12
N SER A 306 -7.95 -19.19 9.76
CA SER A 306 -7.74 -18.72 11.14
C SER A 306 -7.95 -17.20 11.29
N TRP A 307 -7.59 -16.42 10.27
CA TRP A 307 -7.77 -14.96 10.28
C TRP A 307 -9.23 -14.56 10.03
N GLY A 308 -9.91 -15.24 9.10
CA GLY A 308 -11.33 -15.02 8.84
C GLY A 308 -12.21 -15.35 10.06
N SER A 309 -11.86 -16.39 10.82
CA SER A 309 -12.62 -16.77 12.02
C SER A 309 -12.48 -15.79 13.19
N ASP A 310 -11.35 -15.10 13.32
CA ASP A 310 -11.13 -14.11 14.39
C ASP A 310 -11.80 -12.76 14.07
N SER A 311 -11.93 -12.38 12.79
CA SER A 311 -12.54 -11.10 12.39
C SER A 311 -14.07 -11.05 12.46
N ASP A 312 -14.75 -12.21 12.46
CA ASP A 312 -16.21 -12.29 12.54
C ASP A 312 -16.77 -12.08 13.96
N SER A 313 -15.89 -11.89 14.97
CA SER A 313 -16.32 -11.83 16.37
C SER A 313 -16.49 -10.43 16.97
N ASP A 314 -16.04 -9.34 16.35
CA ASP A 314 -16.02 -8.02 17.03
C ASP A 314 -16.27 -6.76 16.15
N PHE A 315 -17.02 -6.85 15.06
CA PHE A 315 -17.56 -5.64 14.39
C PHE A 315 -19.06 -5.47 14.62
N GLN A 316 -19.44 -5.13 15.86
CA GLN A 316 -20.68 -4.41 16.12
C GLN A 316 -20.38 -2.91 15.98
N GLY A 317 -20.69 -2.35 14.81
CA GLY A 317 -20.75 -0.90 14.65
C GLY A 317 -21.68 -0.29 15.71
N PRO A 318 -21.41 0.94 16.19
CA PRO A 318 -22.21 1.56 17.23
C PRO A 318 -23.50 2.07 16.59
N ASN A 319 -24.49 1.19 16.50
CA ASN A 319 -25.93 1.48 16.43
C ASN A 319 -26.64 0.17 16.75
N GLY A 320 -26.78 -0.08 18.05
CA GLY A 320 -27.78 -1.00 18.56
C GLY A 320 -29.17 -0.37 18.49
N ASP A 321 -30.14 -1.25 18.39
CA ASP A 321 -31.58 -1.07 18.59
C ASP A 321 -32.36 -0.52 17.39
N ASP A 322 -33.06 -1.43 16.70
CA ASP A 322 -34.53 -1.49 16.83
C ASP A 322 -35.01 -2.93 16.58
N ASP A 323 -35.80 -3.43 17.53
CA ASP A 323 -36.44 -4.73 17.61
C ASP A 323 -37.82 -4.70 16.90
N GLU A 324 -38.39 -5.89 16.74
CA GLU A 324 -39.78 -6.25 16.42
C GLU A 324 -40.14 -6.63 14.97
N GLY A 325 -40.42 -7.93 14.79
CA GLY A 325 -41.82 -8.35 14.61
C GLY A 325 -42.29 -8.87 13.24
N ASP A 326 -42.20 -10.19 13.09
CA ASP A 326 -43.31 -11.09 12.69
C ASP A 326 -43.76 -11.30 11.21
N GLU A 327 -43.90 -12.61 10.93
CA GLU A 327 -44.65 -13.42 9.95
C GLU A 327 -45.14 -12.92 8.56
N GLY A 328 -44.84 -13.75 7.53
CA GLY A 328 -45.87 -14.24 6.59
C GLY A 328 -45.56 -14.25 5.08
N GLY A 329 -45.56 -15.44 4.47
CA GLY A 329 -46.30 -15.70 3.21
C GLY A 329 -45.59 -15.72 1.84
N ASP A 330 -45.25 -16.94 1.39
CA ASP A 330 -45.50 -17.60 0.08
C ASP A 330 -45.35 -16.86 -1.28
N GLY A 331 -44.59 -17.49 -2.19
CA GLY A 331 -44.97 -17.68 -3.60
C GLY A 331 -44.23 -16.89 -4.70
N GLY A 332 -43.63 -17.62 -5.67
CA GLY A 332 -43.59 -17.19 -7.08
C GLY A 332 -42.25 -17.27 -7.83
N ASP A 333 -42.16 -18.27 -8.72
CA ASP A 333 -41.10 -18.47 -9.72
C ASP A 333 -40.88 -17.28 -10.69
N GLY A 334 -39.65 -17.14 -11.20
CA GLY A 334 -39.34 -16.29 -12.35
C GLY A 334 -37.85 -16.32 -12.73
N VAL A 335 -37.52 -17.11 -13.73
CA VAL A 335 -36.17 -17.30 -14.30
C VAL A 335 -35.85 -16.20 -15.32
N GLU A 336 -34.57 -15.81 -15.38
CA GLU A 336 -33.78 -15.52 -16.60
C GLU A 336 -33.34 -14.08 -16.99
N VAL A 337 -32.01 -14.00 -17.20
CA VAL A 337 -31.16 -13.20 -18.11
C VAL A 337 -30.70 -11.76 -17.76
N GLU A 338 -29.40 -11.70 -17.44
CA GLU A 338 -28.33 -10.77 -17.87
C GLU A 338 -28.70 -9.51 -18.68
N ASN A 339 -28.12 -8.36 -18.29
CA ASN A 339 -27.04 -7.78 -19.09
C ASN A 339 -26.19 -6.74 -18.31
N PRO A 340 -24.89 -6.64 -18.60
CA PRO A 340 -23.92 -5.78 -17.93
C PRO A 340 -23.80 -4.41 -18.62
N MET A 341 -23.42 -3.39 -17.85
CA MET A 341 -23.01 -2.04 -18.31
C MET A 341 -23.97 -1.28 -19.24
N GLY A 342 -24.62 -0.25 -18.69
CA GLY A 342 -25.35 0.76 -19.46
C GLY A 342 -25.15 2.14 -18.87
N ILE A 343 -24.21 2.89 -19.45
CA ILE A 343 -24.20 4.35 -19.40
C ILE A 343 -25.44 4.81 -20.19
N ASP A 344 -26.21 5.75 -19.64
CA ASP A 344 -27.07 6.60 -20.48
C ASP A 344 -27.01 8.05 -19.98
N GLU A 345 -26.33 8.89 -20.75
CA GLU A 345 -26.48 10.33 -20.71
C GLU A 345 -27.79 10.70 -21.40
N GLY A 346 -28.72 11.33 -20.68
CA GLY A 346 -30.02 11.71 -21.22
C GLY A 346 -30.66 12.88 -20.50
N VAL A 347 -30.16 14.07 -20.77
CA VAL A 347 -30.84 15.39 -20.85
C VAL A 347 -32.18 15.51 -20.10
N LEU A 348 -32.22 16.32 -19.03
CA LEU A 348 -33.47 16.97 -18.59
C LEU A 348 -33.30 18.49 -18.43
N GLN A 349 -34.15 19.20 -19.17
CA GLN A 349 -34.27 20.65 -19.26
C GLN A 349 -34.61 21.32 -17.93
N ILE A 350 -33.99 22.48 -17.72
CA ILE A 350 -34.37 23.50 -16.75
C ILE A 350 -35.62 24.24 -17.25
N PRO A 351 -36.61 24.47 -16.37
CA PRO A 351 -37.13 25.82 -16.15
C PRO A 351 -37.13 26.11 -14.64
N GLY A 352 -36.45 27.14 -14.14
CA GLY A 352 -36.81 28.54 -14.33
C GLY A 352 -37.81 28.97 -13.25
N GLY A 353 -37.35 29.74 -12.24
CA GLY A 353 -38.27 30.53 -11.40
C GLY A 353 -37.95 30.59 -9.90
N MET A 354 -37.17 31.61 -9.51
CA MET A 354 -37.53 32.63 -8.51
C MET A 354 -38.21 32.21 -7.20
N GLY A 355 -37.56 32.47 -6.05
CA GLY A 355 -38.25 32.50 -4.76
C GLY A 355 -37.35 32.53 -3.53
N MET A 356 -36.79 33.70 -3.21
CA MET A 356 -36.38 34.06 -1.84
C MET A 356 -37.50 33.74 -0.86
N LEU A 357 -37.20 33.13 0.29
CA LEU A 357 -37.87 33.43 1.56
C LEU A 357 -37.00 32.97 2.74
N PHE A 358 -36.48 33.96 3.45
CA PHE A 358 -35.98 33.85 4.82
C PHE A 358 -37.12 33.44 5.75
N PHE A 359 -36.86 32.59 6.74
CA PHE A 359 -37.47 32.71 8.07
C PHE A 359 -36.50 32.25 9.16
N THR A 360 -35.99 33.24 9.89
CA THR A 360 -35.48 33.13 11.26
C THR A 360 -36.65 33.27 12.23
N THR A 361 -36.75 32.40 13.25
CA THR A 361 -37.19 32.64 14.66
C THR A 361 -37.29 31.26 15.34
N HIS A 362 -36.39 30.87 16.26
CA HIS A 362 -36.35 31.14 17.72
C HIS A 362 -37.45 30.47 18.57
N LEU A 363 -36.98 29.86 19.67
CA LEU A 363 -37.64 29.35 20.89
C LEU A 363 -38.37 28.01 20.73
N GLN A 364 -38.09 26.95 21.52
CA GLN A 364 -37.60 26.86 22.90
C GLN A 364 -36.58 25.74 23.07
#